data_AF-A0A0F9C5J6-F1
#
_entry.id   AF-A0A0F9C5J6-F1
#
_cell.length_a   1.000
_cell.length_b   1.000
_cell.length_c   1.000
_cell.angle_alpha   90.00
_cell.angle_beta   90.00
_cell.angle_gamma   90.00
#
_symmetry.space_group_name_H-M   'P 1'
#
loop_
_entity.id
_entity.type
_entity.pdbx_description
1 polymer ?
#
loop_
_entity_poly.entity_id
_entity_poly.type
_entity_poly.pdbx_seq_one_letter_code
_entity_poly.pdbx_strand_id
1 'polypeptide(L)' 'MGYADHLDLVGKNQRQRKVREIRQDTREQDAVTSNLLTGMGYTIDRHAMLIG' A
#
# COMPACT_ATOMS: atom_id res chain seq x y z
N MET A 1 -18.14 -13.56 -29.09
CA MET A 1 -17.61 -12.56 -28.16
C MET A 1 -18.48 -12.62 -26.92
N GLY A 2 -17.94 -13.19 -25.84
CA GLY A 2 -18.72 -13.55 -24.66
C GLY A 2 -18.72 -12.42 -23.63
N TYR A 3 -19.77 -12.32 -22.83
CA TYR A 3 -19.93 -11.33 -21.75
C TYR A 3 -18.73 -11.20 -20.78
N ALA A 4 -17.86 -12.22 -20.74
CA ALA A 4 -16.61 -12.21 -19.99
C ALA A 4 -15.57 -11.21 -20.52
N ASP A 5 -15.59 -10.88 -21.82
CA ASP A 5 -14.63 -9.96 -22.45
C ASP A 5 -14.89 -8.49 -22.06
N HIS A 6 -16.08 -8.19 -21.51
CA HIS A 6 -16.44 -6.87 -20.96
C HIS A 6 -16.15 -6.72 -19.47
N LEU A 7 -15.72 -7.77 -18.78
CA LEU A 7 -15.28 -7.67 -17.40
C LEU A 7 -13.88 -7.05 -17.38
N ASP A 8 -13.85 -5.73 -17.17
CA ASP A 8 -12.67 -4.90 -16.93
C ASP A 8 -11.92 -5.35 -15.65
N LEU A 9 -11.26 -6.51 -15.74
CA LEU A 9 -10.46 -7.11 -14.67
C LEU A 9 -9.22 -6.26 -14.38
N VAL A 10 -8.66 -5.63 -15.42
CA VAL A 10 -7.48 -4.76 -15.34
C VAL A 10 -7.84 -3.45 -14.61
N GLY A 11 -8.94 -2.80 -14.99
CA GLY A 11 -9.44 -1.60 -14.31
C GLY A 11 -9.98 -1.89 -12.91
N LYS A 12 -10.54 -3.07 -12.63
CA LYS A 12 -10.87 -3.50 -11.25
C LYS A 12 -9.63 -3.63 -10.38
N ASN A 13 -8.55 -4.25 -10.88
CA ASN A 13 -7.30 -4.37 -10.14
C ASN A 13 -6.65 -3.00 -9.87
N GLN A 14 -6.71 -2.06 -10.83
CA GLN A 14 -6.27 -0.69 -10.61
C GLN A 14 -7.14 0.06 -9.59
N ARG A 15 -8.48 -0.06 -9.66
CA ARG A 15 -9.40 0.63 -8.73
C ARG A 15 -9.41 0.03 -7.32
N GLN A 16 -9.10 -1.26 -7.16
CA GLN A 16 -8.97 -1.92 -5.86
C GLN A 16 -7.64 -1.60 -5.16
N ARG A 17 -6.59 -1.26 -5.90
CA ARG A 17 -5.34 -0.75 -5.33
C ARG A 17 -5.51 0.73 -4.98
N LYS A 18 -6.28 1.03 -3.94
CA LYS A 18 -6.09 2.30 -3.22
C LYS A 18 -4.63 2.33 -2.80
N VAL A 19 -3.89 3.36 -3.24
CA VAL A 19 -2.51 3.58 -2.82
C VAL A 19 -2.53 3.73 -1.29
N ARG A 20 -1.98 2.74 -0.58
CA ARG A 20 -1.95 2.75 0.88
C ARG A 20 -0.57 3.24 1.34
N GLU A 21 -0.40 4.56 1.30
CA GLU A 21 0.80 5.20 1.79
C GLU A 21 0.71 5.37 3.31
N ILE A 22 1.74 4.93 4.03
CA ILE A 22 1.90 5.13 5.47
C ILE A 22 3.16 5.95 5.67
N ARG A 23 3.04 6.96 6.52
CA ARG A 23 4.16 7.77 6.98
C ARG A 23 4.61 7.24 8.33
N GLN A 24 5.91 6.95 8.44
CA GLN A 24 6.50 6.39 9.63
C GLN A 24 7.65 7.26 10.13
N ASP A 25 7.72 7.50 11.43
CA ASP A 25 8.84 8.25 12.01
C ASP A 25 10.13 7.42 11.87
N THR A 26 11.20 8.06 11.41
CA THR A 26 12.56 7.49 11.40
C THR A 26 13.06 6.97 12.75
N ARG A 27 12.52 7.48 13.87
CA ARG A 27 12.84 7.04 15.24
C ARG A 27 12.15 5.74 15.62
N GLU A 28 11.17 5.30 14.84
CA GLU A 28 10.46 4.06 15.08
C GLU A 28 11.32 2.86 14.60
N GLN A 29 11.98 2.19 15.55
CA GLN A 29 12.87 1.05 15.31
C GLN A 29 12.13 -0.27 15.01
N ASP A 30 10.93 -0.23 14.44
CA ASP A 30 10.17 -1.44 14.18
C ASP A 30 10.34 -1.92 12.73
N ALA A 31 11.31 -2.81 12.55
CA ALA A 31 11.54 -3.51 11.28
C ALA A 31 10.46 -4.57 11.01
N VAL A 32 9.78 -5.08 12.04
CA VAL A 32 8.77 -6.14 11.90
C VAL A 32 7.48 -5.56 11.34
N THR A 33 6.97 -4.46 11.91
CA THR A 33 5.78 -3.78 11.36
C THR A 33 6.02 -3.24 9.96
N SER A 34 7.20 -2.66 9.70
CA SER A 34 7.57 -2.20 8.35
C SER A 34 7.50 -3.34 7.32
N ASN A 35 8.06 -4.50 7.63
CA ASN A 35 8.05 -5.66 6.76
C ASN A 35 6.63 -6.22 6.53
N LEU A 36 5.82 -6.29 7.59
CA LEU A 36 4.42 -6.75 7.51
C LEU A 36 3.58 -5.82 6.64
N LEU A 37 3.66 -4.51 6.87
CA LEU A 37 2.91 -3.51 6.11
C LEU A 37 3.32 -3.51 4.63
N THR A 38 4.62 -3.63 4.35
CA THR A 38 5.12 -3.78 2.97
C THR A 38 4.59 -5.06 2.32
N GLY A 39 4.58 -6.20 3.05
CA GLY A 39 4.00 -7.46 2.59
C GLY A 39 2.49 -7.41 2.32
N MET A 40 1.77 -6.53 3.02
CA MET A 40 0.35 -6.25 2.81
C MET A 40 0.09 -5.27 1.65
N GLY A 41 1.14 -4.79 0.96
CA GLY A 41 1.04 -3.89 -0.19
C GLY A 41 0.96 -2.41 0.18
N TYR A 42 1.36 -2.03 1.39
CA TYR A 42 1.52 -0.62 1.76
C TYR A 42 2.85 -0.09 1.25
N THR A 43 2.86 1.20 0.89
CA THR A 43 4.10 1.95 0.63
C THR A 43 4.43 2.74 1.89
N ILE A 44 5.63 2.57 2.43
CA ILE A 44 6.04 3.23 3.67
C ILE A 44 7.02 4.33 3.33
N ASP A 45 6.69 5.57 3.68
CA ASP A 45 7.58 6.73 3.59
C ASP A 45 8.12 7.06 4.99
N ARG A 46 9.45 7.14 5.10
CA ARG A 46 10.14 7.34 6.37
C ARG A 46 10.76 8.73 6.44
N HIS A 47 10.33 9.52 7.42
CA HIS A 47 10.87 10.86 7.68
C HIS A 47 10.84 11.19 9.17
N ALA A 48 11.59 12.21 9.56
CA ALA A 48 11.58 12.70 10.94
C ALA A 48 10.25 13.43 11.19
N MET A 49 9.43 12.91 12.09
CA MET A 49 8.15 13.52 12.46
C MET A 49 8.34 14.37 13.72
N LEU A 50 7.67 15.52 13.82
CA LEU A 50 7.71 16.34 15.04
C LEU A 50 7.03 15.63 16.20
N ILE A 51 5.96 14.90 15.91
CA ILE A 51 5.15 14.09 16.83
C ILE A 51 4.75 12.82 16.06
N GLY A 52 4.86 11.66 16.71
CA GLY A 52 4.49 10.34 16.18
C GLY A 52 3.31 9.76 16.95
#